data_AF-A0A355SW40-F1
#
_entry.id   AF-A0A355SW40-F1
#
_cell.length_a   1.000
_cell.length_b   1.000
_cell.length_c   1.000
_cell.angle_alpha   90.00
_cell.angle_beta   90.00
_cell.angle_gamma   90.00
#
_symmetry.space_group_name_H-M   'P 1'
#
loop_
_entity.id
_entity.type
_entity.pdbx_description
1 polymer ?
#
loop_
_entity_poly.entity_id
_entity_poly.type
_entity_poly.pdbx_seq_one_letter_code
_entity_poly.pdbx_strand_id
1 'polypeptide(L)'
;MQNNFFNSGLRKISIDDLRRSEIPSDIALKLRDLDPNDACERLLDGKVRTLYDLFQDTLYGAYTQLSVYAFARVVIAIDYFLLTDDENADHHTGGYQDDLKHISRVMTDLESEITAFKAWKAALPKDLP
;
A
#
# COMPACT_ATOMS: atom_id res chain seq x y z
N MET A 1 15.77 12.32 -12.37
CA MET A 1 15.71 12.90 -11.01
C MET A 1 15.01 11.84 -10.17
N GLN A 2 15.70 11.18 -9.24
CA GLN A 2 15.06 10.20 -8.35
C GLN A 2 14.13 10.97 -7.41
N ASN A 3 12.82 10.80 -7.58
CA ASN A 3 11.86 11.34 -6.64
C ASN A 3 11.84 10.42 -5.44
N ASN A 4 12.34 10.91 -4.31
CA ASN A 4 12.30 10.20 -3.03
C ASN A 4 10.89 10.41 -2.45
N PHE A 5 10.01 9.40 -2.52
CA PHE A 5 8.58 9.58 -2.25
C PHE A 5 8.24 9.75 -0.77
N PHE A 6 9.17 9.39 0.11
CA PHE A 6 9.05 9.46 1.58
C PHE A 6 8.63 10.85 2.11
N ASN A 7 8.99 11.95 1.43
CA ASN A 7 8.74 13.31 1.91
C ASN A 7 7.63 14.07 1.15
N SER A 8 7.13 13.55 0.03
CA SER A 8 6.13 14.25 -0.79
C SER A 8 4.86 13.45 -1.07
N GLY A 9 4.87 12.15 -0.76
CA GLY A 9 3.78 11.24 -1.03
C GLY A 9 3.39 11.19 -2.51
N LEU A 10 2.16 10.76 -2.78
CA LEU A 10 1.54 10.63 -4.09
C LEU A 10 0.92 11.95 -4.60
N ARG A 11 0.82 12.98 -3.75
CA ARG A 11 0.07 14.22 -4.02
C ARG A 11 0.58 15.04 -5.20
N LYS A 12 1.86 14.89 -5.56
CA LYS A 12 2.52 15.66 -6.63
C LYS A 12 2.81 14.82 -7.89
N ILE A 13 2.20 13.65 -7.98
CA ILE A 13 2.50 12.63 -9.00
C ILE A 13 1.28 12.44 -9.88
N SER A 14 1.45 12.53 -11.21
CA SER A 14 0.37 12.19 -12.14
C SER A 14 0.23 10.67 -12.29
N ILE A 15 -0.90 10.20 -12.83
CA ILE A 15 -1.07 8.77 -13.14
C ILE A 15 -0.03 8.26 -14.16
N ASP A 16 0.41 9.12 -15.10
CA ASP A 16 1.46 8.74 -16.07
C ASP A 16 2.83 8.62 -15.35
N ASP A 17 3.14 9.55 -14.44
CA ASP A 17 4.33 9.45 -13.61
C ASP A 17 4.29 8.19 -12.76
N LEU A 18 3.15 7.88 -12.14
CA LEU A 18 2.95 6.71 -11.28
C LEU A 18 3.24 5.39 -12.02
N ARG A 19 2.77 5.28 -13.27
CA ARG A 19 3.01 4.11 -14.14
C ARG A 19 4.47 3.97 -14.61
N ARG A 20 5.22 5.07 -14.58
CA ARG A 20 6.64 5.12 -14.94
C ARG A 20 7.56 5.17 -13.71
N SER A 21 6.99 5.31 -12.52
CA SER A 21 7.71 5.56 -11.28
C SER A 21 8.26 4.30 -10.65
N GLU A 22 9.27 4.51 -9.83
CA GLU A 22 9.77 3.50 -8.88
C GLU A 22 8.99 3.55 -7.55
N ILE A 23 7.75 4.05 -7.49
CA ILE A 23 6.91 3.91 -6.28
C ILE A 23 6.87 2.45 -5.75
N PRO A 24 6.86 1.42 -6.64
CA PRO A 24 7.11 0.05 -6.24
C PRO A 24 8.36 -0.17 -5.39
N SER A 25 9.47 0.52 -5.66
CA SER A 25 10.70 0.42 -4.87
C SER A 25 10.58 1.14 -3.54
N ASP A 26 9.95 2.31 -3.46
CA ASP A 26 9.89 3.09 -2.21
C ASP A 26 8.99 2.43 -1.17
N ILE A 27 7.83 1.90 -1.59
CA ILE A 27 6.99 1.07 -0.72
C ILE A 27 7.74 -0.20 -0.31
N ALA A 28 8.45 -0.84 -1.24
CA ALA A 28 9.24 -2.03 -0.92
C ALA A 28 10.41 -1.74 0.02
N LEU A 29 11.01 -0.56 -0.05
CA LEU A 29 12.05 -0.09 0.86
C LEU A 29 11.47 0.14 2.26
N LYS A 30 10.38 0.91 2.39
CA LYS A 30 9.72 1.13 3.70
C LYS A 30 9.29 -0.18 4.35
N LEU A 31 8.74 -1.11 3.56
CA LEU A 31 8.37 -2.45 4.04
C LEU A 31 9.57 -3.30 4.48
N ARG A 32 10.77 -3.10 3.90
CA ARG A 32 11.99 -3.81 4.32
C ARG A 32 12.56 -3.29 5.63
N ASP A 33 12.27 -2.04 5.97
CA ASP A 33 12.74 -1.39 7.19
C ASP A 33 11.89 -1.75 8.42
N LEU A 34 10.76 -2.43 8.22
CA LEU A 34 9.92 -2.96 9.30
C LEU A 34 10.63 -4.08 10.07
N ASP A 35 10.60 -4.04 11.41
CA ASP A 35 11.12 -5.08 12.28
C ASP A 35 10.20 -6.32 12.25
N PRO A 36 10.66 -7.46 11.70
CA PRO A 36 9.85 -8.68 11.67
C PRO A 36 9.63 -9.27 13.07
N ASN A 37 10.33 -8.82 14.11
CA ASN A 37 10.13 -9.27 15.49
C ASN A 37 9.04 -8.48 16.22
N ASP A 38 8.72 -7.26 15.77
CA ASP A 38 7.62 -6.47 16.29
C ASP A 38 6.27 -6.95 15.73
N ALA A 39 5.27 -7.12 16.60
CA ALA A 39 3.96 -7.63 16.20
C ALA A 39 3.12 -6.61 15.41
N CYS A 40 3.23 -5.33 15.74
CA CYS A 40 2.56 -4.25 15.04
C CYS A 40 3.09 -4.15 13.60
N GLU A 41 4.40 -4.15 13.46
CA GLU A 41 5.08 -4.01 12.17
C GLU A 41 4.85 -5.23 11.26
N ARG A 42 4.85 -6.45 11.81
CA ARG A 42 4.43 -7.65 11.03
C ARG A 42 3.00 -7.57 10.52
N LEU A 43 2.06 -7.09 11.34
CA LEU A 43 0.66 -6.95 10.94
C LEU A 43 0.50 -5.86 9.87
N LEU A 44 1.27 -4.78 10.01
CA LEU A 44 1.30 -3.69 9.05
C LEU A 44 1.85 -4.17 7.70
N ASP A 45 2.99 -4.88 7.68
CA ASP A 45 3.60 -5.44 6.47
C ASP A 45 2.58 -6.21 5.62
N GLY A 46 1.90 -7.20 6.22
CA GLY A 46 0.93 -8.02 5.49
C GLY A 46 -0.26 -7.23 4.94
N LYS A 47 -0.72 -6.20 5.65
CA LYS A 47 -1.83 -5.35 5.22
C LYS A 47 -1.40 -4.41 4.09
N VAL A 48 -0.26 -3.73 4.25
CA VAL A 48 0.27 -2.82 3.23
C VAL A 48 0.58 -3.59 1.95
N ARG A 49 1.18 -4.78 2.02
CA ARG A 49 1.38 -5.64 0.84
C ARG A 49 0.08 -5.96 0.12
N THR A 50 -0.97 -6.28 0.88
CA THR A 50 -2.30 -6.56 0.28
C THR A 50 -2.86 -5.34 -0.46
N LEU A 51 -2.80 -4.15 0.16
CA LEU A 51 -3.30 -2.92 -0.45
C LEU A 51 -2.44 -2.49 -1.65
N TYR A 52 -1.13 -2.67 -1.54
CA TYR A 52 -0.18 -2.39 -2.61
C TYR A 52 -0.40 -3.28 -3.84
N ASP A 53 -0.59 -4.59 -3.62
CA ASP A 53 -0.94 -5.53 -4.68
C ASP A 53 -2.24 -5.13 -5.37
N LEU A 54 -3.28 -4.82 -4.59
CA LEU A 54 -4.56 -4.35 -5.11
C LEU A 54 -4.40 -3.07 -5.94
N PHE A 55 -3.59 -2.13 -5.45
CA PHE A 55 -3.27 -0.90 -6.15
C PHE A 55 -2.56 -1.15 -7.49
N GLN A 56 -1.52 -1.98 -7.51
CA GLN A 56 -0.76 -2.31 -8.72
C GLN A 56 -1.64 -3.02 -9.75
N ASP A 57 -2.32 -4.08 -9.35
CA ASP A 57 -3.17 -4.87 -10.24
C ASP A 57 -4.30 -4.01 -10.83
N THR A 58 -4.84 -3.05 -10.05
CA THR A 58 -5.85 -2.11 -10.55
C THR A 58 -5.26 -1.05 -11.47
N LEU A 59 -4.12 -0.44 -11.10
CA LEU A 59 -3.47 0.63 -11.87
C LEU A 59 -3.06 0.20 -13.28
N TYR A 60 -2.58 -1.05 -13.39
CA TYR A 60 -2.15 -1.67 -14.66
C TYR A 60 -3.27 -2.46 -15.36
N GLY A 61 -4.47 -2.49 -14.78
CA GLY A 61 -5.66 -3.09 -15.40
C GLY A 61 -5.73 -4.61 -15.36
N ALA A 62 -4.90 -5.28 -14.54
CA ALA A 62 -5.02 -6.71 -14.29
C ALA A 62 -6.29 -7.04 -13.48
N TYR A 63 -6.64 -6.19 -12.51
CA TYR A 63 -7.85 -6.29 -11.71
C TYR A 63 -8.79 -5.10 -11.98
N THR A 64 -9.91 -5.34 -12.65
CA THR A 64 -10.82 -4.27 -13.14
C THR A 64 -12.12 -4.14 -12.34
N GLN A 65 -12.30 -4.96 -11.30
CA GLN A 65 -13.54 -5.00 -10.51
C GLN A 65 -13.53 -4.03 -9.31
N LEU A 66 -12.40 -3.37 -9.02
CA LEU A 66 -12.32 -2.41 -7.94
C LEU A 66 -13.11 -1.15 -8.25
N SER A 67 -13.97 -0.72 -7.34
CA SER A 67 -14.70 0.55 -7.51
C SER A 67 -13.76 1.75 -7.48
N VAL A 68 -14.12 2.84 -8.17
CA VAL A 68 -13.34 4.09 -8.14
C VAL A 68 -13.18 4.62 -6.71
N TYR A 69 -14.22 4.49 -5.89
CA TYR A 69 -14.18 4.87 -4.47
C TYR A 69 -13.15 4.03 -3.70
N ALA A 70 -13.18 2.70 -3.85
CA ALA A 70 -12.23 1.82 -3.21
C ALA A 70 -10.79 2.08 -3.70
N PHE A 71 -10.59 2.29 -5.00
CA PHE A 71 -9.29 2.64 -5.56
C PHE A 71 -8.75 3.94 -4.94
N ALA A 72 -9.56 5.00 -4.84
CA ALA A 72 -9.16 6.25 -4.20
C ALA A 72 -8.78 6.05 -2.72
N ARG A 73 -9.54 5.23 -1.98
CA ARG A 73 -9.24 4.91 -0.57
C ARG A 73 -7.92 4.14 -0.43
N VAL A 74 -7.64 3.20 -1.32
CA VAL A 74 -6.37 2.46 -1.37
C VAL A 74 -5.20 3.41 -1.64
N VAL A 75 -5.33 4.31 -2.63
CA VAL A 75 -4.29 5.31 -2.95
C VAL A 75 -4.01 6.21 -1.75
N ILE A 76 -5.05 6.67 -1.04
CA ILE A 76 -4.88 7.51 0.16
C ILE A 76 -4.20 6.75 1.30
N ALA A 77 -4.54 5.46 1.50
CA ALA A 77 -3.88 4.62 2.50
C ALA A 77 -2.39 4.41 2.19
N ILE A 78 -2.04 4.21 0.92
CA ILE A 78 -0.65 4.08 0.49
C ILE A 78 0.08 5.41 0.62
N ASP A 79 -0.56 6.53 0.29
CA ASP A 79 0.00 7.88 0.51
C ASP A 79 0.32 8.09 1.99
N TYR A 80 -0.62 7.78 2.89
CA TYR A 80 -0.40 7.85 4.34
C TYR A 80 0.80 7.02 4.76
N PHE A 81 0.82 5.72 4.41
CA PHE A 81 1.93 4.85 4.79
C PHE A 81 3.28 5.30 4.20
N LEU A 82 3.32 6.01 3.07
CA LEU A 82 4.58 6.46 2.48
C LEU A 82 5.17 7.70 3.16
N LEU A 83 4.34 8.51 3.80
CA LEU A 83 4.81 9.70 4.50
C LEU A 83 5.56 9.25 5.77
N THR A 84 6.73 9.85 6.01
CA THR A 84 7.61 9.52 7.15
C THR A 84 7.60 10.60 8.23
N ASP A 85 6.84 11.68 8.00
CA ASP A 85 6.76 12.88 8.85
C ASP A 85 5.35 12.98 9.45
N ASP A 86 4.84 11.82 9.85
CA ASP A 86 3.48 11.59 10.29
C ASP A 86 3.37 11.86 11.80
N GLU A 87 2.15 11.82 12.37
CA GLU A 87 1.89 12.21 13.78
C GLU A 87 2.84 11.51 14.79
N ASN A 88 3.33 10.31 14.46
CA ASN A 88 4.49 9.71 15.10
C ASN A 88 5.57 9.41 14.05
N ALA A 89 6.69 10.13 14.08
CA ALA A 89 7.78 9.82 13.16
C ALA A 89 8.26 8.37 13.34
N ASP A 90 8.34 7.62 12.24
CA ASP A 90 8.69 6.19 12.14
C ASP A 90 9.94 5.77 12.94
N HIS A 91 10.82 6.74 13.23
CA HIS A 91 12.05 6.56 14.00
C HIS A 91 11.84 6.41 15.53
N HIS A 92 10.60 6.49 16.03
CA HIS A 92 10.28 6.31 17.45
C HIS A 92 9.74 4.91 17.74
N THR A 93 10.00 4.42 18.96
CA THR A 93 9.38 3.18 19.46
C THR A 93 7.86 3.29 19.41
N GLY A 94 7.20 2.47 18.60
CA GLY A 94 5.76 2.54 18.37
C GLY A 94 5.32 3.48 17.24
N GLY A 95 6.26 3.97 16.42
CA GLY A 95 6.01 4.89 15.30
C GLY A 95 4.97 4.39 14.28
N TYR A 96 4.84 3.08 14.10
CA TYR A 96 3.92 2.49 13.12
C TYR A 96 2.51 2.16 13.66
N GLN A 97 2.18 2.57 14.89
CA GLN A 97 0.88 2.23 15.48
C GLN A 97 -0.29 2.98 14.80
N ASP A 98 -0.08 4.24 14.41
CA ASP A 98 -1.06 5.01 13.68
C ASP A 98 -1.19 4.55 12.23
N ASP A 99 -0.09 4.17 11.56
CA ASP A 99 -0.16 3.46 10.27
C ASP A 99 -1.01 2.21 10.37
N LEU A 100 -0.72 1.33 11.35
CA LEU A 100 -1.48 0.10 11.51
C LEU A 100 -2.96 0.39 11.75
N LYS A 101 -3.29 1.41 12.53
CA LYS A 101 -4.67 1.82 12.78
C LYS A 101 -5.34 2.36 11.52
N HIS A 102 -4.66 3.23 10.77
CA HIS A 102 -5.18 3.81 9.53
C HIS A 102 -5.43 2.72 8.48
N ILE A 103 -4.40 1.91 8.21
CA ILE A 103 -4.45 0.81 7.25
C ILE A 103 -5.49 -0.23 7.66
N SER A 104 -5.60 -0.57 8.95
CA SER A 104 -6.61 -1.50 9.43
C SER A 104 -8.03 -0.96 9.24
N ARG A 105 -8.26 0.33 9.42
CA ARG A 105 -9.56 0.94 9.17
C ARG A 105 -9.93 0.87 7.69
N VAL A 106 -9.01 1.20 6.78
CA VAL A 106 -9.25 1.08 5.34
C VAL A 106 -9.49 -0.37 4.93
N MET A 107 -8.74 -1.31 5.49
CA MET A 107 -8.97 -2.76 5.29
C MET A 107 -10.37 -3.20 5.72
N THR A 108 -10.87 -2.71 6.86
CA THR A 108 -12.23 -3.00 7.34
C THR A 108 -13.30 -2.35 6.46
N ASP A 109 -13.11 -1.08 6.08
CA ASP A 109 -14.05 -0.35 5.22
C ASP A 109 -14.19 -1.01 3.83
N LEU A 110 -13.15 -1.68 3.34
CA LEU A 110 -13.07 -2.31 2.02
C LEU A 110 -13.05 -3.85 2.08
N GLU A 111 -13.58 -4.46 3.15
CA GLU A 111 -13.47 -5.90 3.38
C GLU A 111 -14.00 -6.74 2.22
N SER A 112 -15.14 -6.34 1.64
CA SER A 112 -15.74 -7.03 0.48
C SER A 112 -14.84 -7.00 -0.75
N GLU A 113 -14.28 -5.83 -1.07
CA GLU A 113 -13.42 -5.61 -2.22
C GLU A 113 -12.10 -6.36 -2.08
N ILE A 114 -11.51 -6.33 -0.88
CA ILE A 114 -10.27 -7.05 -0.57
C ILE A 114 -10.50 -8.57 -0.63
N THR A 115 -11.64 -9.04 -0.16
CA THR A 115 -12.01 -10.47 -0.24
C THR A 115 -12.17 -10.91 -1.69
N ALA A 116 -12.88 -10.12 -2.50
CA ALA A 116 -13.05 -10.39 -3.93
C ALA A 116 -11.70 -10.39 -4.68
N PHE A 117 -10.83 -9.42 -4.37
CA PHE A 117 -9.48 -9.35 -4.92
C PHE A 117 -8.64 -10.58 -4.57
N LYS A 118 -8.64 -11.00 -3.30
CA LYS A 118 -7.90 -12.20 -2.85
C LYS A 118 -8.41 -13.47 -3.53
N ALA A 119 -9.73 -13.60 -3.68
CA ALA A 119 -10.33 -14.74 -4.39
C ALA A 119 -9.92 -14.75 -5.87
N TRP A 120 -9.94 -13.60 -6.54
CA TRP A 120 -9.44 -13.45 -7.91
C TRP A 120 -7.96 -13.84 -8.01
N LYS A 121 -7.10 -13.33 -7.12
CA LYS A 121 -5.66 -13.60 -7.14
C LYS A 121 -5.33 -15.08 -6.91
N ALA A 122 -6.10 -15.74 -6.03
CA ALA A 122 -5.98 -17.19 -5.79
C ALA A 122 -6.45 -18.06 -6.98
N ALA A 123 -7.30 -17.51 -7.86
CA ALA A 123 -7.80 -18.19 -9.04
C ALA A 123 -6.90 -18.01 -10.28
N LEU A 124 -5.88 -17.13 -10.21
CA LEU A 124 -4.91 -16.97 -11.29
C LEU A 124 -4.10 -18.27 -11.50
N PRO A 125 -3.80 -18.62 -12.75
CA PRO A 125 -2.92 -19.76 -13.04
C PRO A 125 -1.57 -19.55 -12.34
N LYS A 126 -1.08 -20.59 -11.65
CA LYS A 126 0.23 -20.54 -10.96
C LYS A 126 1.43 -20.60 -11.91
N ASP A 127 1.17 -20.73 -13.21
CA ASP A 127 2.15 -21.11 -14.23
C ASP A 127 2.26 -20.10 -15.41
N LEU A 128 1.99 -18.80 -15.17
CA LEU A 128 2.36 -17.77 -16.14
C LEU A 128 3.75 -17.21 -15.76
N PRO A 129 4.73 -17.22 -16.70
CA PRO A 129 6.12 -16.83 -16.46
C PRO A 129 6.29 -15.36 -16.11
#